data_AF-A0A9P9PWI4-F1
#
_entry.id   AF-A0A9P9PWI4-F1
#
_cell.length_a   1.000
_cell.length_b   1.000
_cell.length_c   1.000
_cell.angle_alpha   90.00
_cell.angle_beta   90.00
_cell.angle_gamma   90.00
#
_symmetry.space_group_name_H-M   'P 1'
#
loop_
_entity.id
_entity.type
_entity.pdbx_description
1 polymer ?
#
loop_
_entity_poly.entity_id
_entity_poly.type
_entity_poly.pdbx_seq_one_letter_code
_entity_poly.pdbx_strand_id
1 'polypeptide(L)'
;MGVLRRLHNVIAHSRSSAGRTARFVKHVGRRIPLDNRTRWNSWYNLLDVALEKETGINEYIKSNLDSLSNDCLSLRDWTSRSEYKQNKDLAARIQVCWEKYTEYYNRTEDSPLYAAALILNPSRRLAYIKKWWETEWQTPAIDAVKNLWQDYRTKHPVPDPTPLYNGDEIIESEDATSVTKLDAFDRIGRDFEMALCGAYPGQEVDEFDEYASG
;
A
#
# COMPACT_ATOMS: atom_id res chain seq x y z
N MET A 1 -19.43 21.60 18.94
CA MET A 1 -18.83 20.96 17.74
C MET A 1 -17.52 20.31 18.16
N GLY A 2 -17.24 19.06 17.75
CA GLY A 2 -15.95 18.41 18.04
C GLY A 2 -14.79 19.03 17.25
N VAL A 3 -13.56 18.94 17.77
CA VAL A 3 -12.34 19.54 17.20
C VAL A 3 -12.10 19.10 15.75
N LEU A 4 -12.24 17.80 15.51
CA LEU A 4 -12.08 17.19 14.18
C LEU A 4 -13.02 17.81 13.14
N ARG A 5 -14.28 18.06 13.51
CA ARG A 5 -15.27 18.67 12.62
C ARG A 5 -14.93 20.13 12.30
N ARG A 6 -14.44 20.88 13.28
CA ARG A 6 -13.97 22.27 13.05
C ARG A 6 -12.81 22.28 12.09
N LEU A 7 -11.81 21.41 12.29
CA LEU A 7 -10.67 21.28 11.38
C LEU A 7 -11.11 20.92 9.95
N HIS A 8 -12.02 19.95 9.80
CA HIS A 8 -12.60 19.61 8.49
C HIS A 8 -13.22 20.84 7.81
N ASN A 9 -14.04 21.61 8.53
CA ASN A 9 -14.69 22.80 7.99
C ASN A 9 -13.68 23.86 7.53
N VAL A 10 -12.57 24.06 8.26
CA VAL A 10 -11.50 24.98 7.86
C VAL A 10 -10.86 24.54 6.53
N ILE A 11 -10.55 23.24 6.38
CA ILE A 11 -9.96 22.70 5.15
C ILE A 11 -10.98 22.70 3.99
N ALA A 12 -12.24 22.39 4.25
CA ALA A 12 -13.30 22.51 3.26
C ALA A 12 -13.47 23.97 2.79
N HIS A 13 -13.42 24.92 3.72
CA HIS A 13 -13.49 26.34 3.41
C HIS A 13 -12.30 26.79 2.54
N SER A 14 -11.08 26.35 2.83
CA SER A 14 -9.91 26.69 2.00
C SER A 14 -10.01 26.17 0.56
N ARG A 15 -10.72 25.06 0.36
CA ARG A 15 -10.93 24.44 -0.97
C ARG A 15 -12.16 24.94 -1.71
N SER A 16 -13.07 25.65 -1.05
CA SER A 16 -14.33 26.12 -1.64
C SER A 16 -14.16 27.12 -2.80
N SER A 17 -12.97 27.72 -2.98
CA SER A 17 -12.67 28.61 -4.10
C SER A 17 -11.17 28.61 -4.41
N ALA A 18 -10.80 28.73 -5.68
CA ALA A 18 -9.41 28.83 -6.12
C ALA A 18 -8.65 29.97 -5.42
N GLY A 19 -9.30 31.11 -5.19
CA GLY A 19 -8.70 32.25 -4.47
C GLY A 19 -8.44 31.94 -2.99
N ARG A 20 -9.34 31.17 -2.34
CA ARG A 20 -9.16 30.72 -0.96
C ARG A 20 -8.03 29.70 -0.86
N THR A 21 -7.93 28.80 -1.84
CA THR A 21 -6.86 27.80 -1.88
C THR A 21 -5.49 28.46 -2.05
N ALA A 22 -5.37 29.45 -2.94
CA ALA A 22 -4.13 30.21 -3.10
C ALA A 22 -3.74 30.96 -1.82
N ARG A 23 -4.70 31.60 -1.14
CA ARG A 23 -4.47 32.25 0.16
C ARG A 23 -4.07 31.25 1.24
N PHE A 24 -4.70 30.08 1.29
CA PHE A 24 -4.36 29.03 2.24
C PHE A 24 -2.93 28.52 2.04
N VAL A 25 -2.57 28.18 0.81
CA VAL A 25 -1.21 27.74 0.45
C VAL A 25 -0.18 28.82 0.77
N LYS A 26 -0.52 30.12 0.64
CA LYS A 26 0.38 31.22 1.04
C LYS A 26 0.73 31.22 2.53
N HIS A 27 -0.20 30.85 3.42
CA HIS A 27 0.05 30.81 4.88
C HIS A 27 0.63 29.47 5.33
N VAL A 28 0.16 28.36 4.73
CA VAL A 28 0.47 26.98 5.16
C VAL A 28 1.66 26.37 4.41
N GLY A 29 1.99 26.90 3.23
CA GLY A 29 3.05 26.42 2.35
C GLY A 29 2.67 25.20 1.50
N ARG A 30 1.59 24.49 1.85
CA ARG A 30 1.06 23.34 1.08
C ARG A 30 -0.45 23.26 1.17
N ARG A 31 -1.04 22.46 0.27
CA ARG A 31 -2.42 21.98 0.44
C ARG A 31 -2.43 20.86 1.49
N ILE A 32 -3.54 20.70 2.20
CA ILE A 32 -3.77 19.62 3.17
C ILE A 32 -4.76 18.62 2.55
N PRO A 33 -4.61 17.29 2.75
CA PRO A 33 -5.53 16.33 2.19
C PRO A 33 -6.88 16.49 2.91
N LEU A 34 -7.97 16.44 2.15
CA LEU A 34 -9.31 16.42 2.73
C LEU A 34 -9.60 14.99 3.23
N ASP A 35 -10.29 14.86 4.36
CA ASP A 35 -10.79 13.55 4.77
C ASP A 35 -11.85 13.04 3.79
N ASN A 36 -11.76 11.75 3.46
CA ASN A 36 -12.72 11.04 2.66
C ASN A 36 -13.35 9.92 3.50
N ARG A 37 -14.67 9.76 3.41
CA ARG A 37 -15.43 8.70 4.09
C ARG A 37 -15.03 7.29 3.68
N THR A 38 -14.53 7.09 2.46
CA THR A 38 -14.21 5.74 1.94
C THR A 38 -12.75 5.34 2.12
N ARG A 39 -11.86 6.25 2.53
CA ARG A 39 -10.42 5.98 2.69
C ARG A 39 -10.04 5.96 4.16
N TRP A 40 -9.62 4.79 4.65
CA TRP A 40 -9.46 4.53 6.09
C TRP A 40 -8.38 5.38 6.78
N ASN A 41 -7.37 5.85 6.05
CA ASN A 41 -6.28 6.67 6.60
C ASN A 41 -6.47 8.18 6.39
N SER A 42 -7.59 8.61 5.81
CA SER A 42 -7.76 9.99 5.36
C SER A 42 -7.76 11.01 6.51
N TRP A 43 -8.38 10.66 7.64
CA TRP A 43 -8.36 11.47 8.85
C TRP A 43 -6.99 11.54 9.50
N TYR A 44 -6.25 10.44 9.50
CA TYR A 44 -4.89 10.40 10.02
C TYR A 44 -3.97 11.32 9.23
N ASN A 45 -3.99 11.23 7.89
CA ASN A 45 -3.17 12.07 7.02
C ASN A 45 -3.53 13.56 7.15
N LEU A 46 -4.82 13.89 7.27
CA LEU A 46 -5.27 15.26 7.52
C LEU A 46 -4.72 15.77 8.86
N LEU A 47 -4.79 14.97 9.92
CA LEU A 47 -4.31 15.35 11.25
C LEU A 47 -2.80 15.49 11.30
N ASP A 48 -2.06 14.57 10.70
CA ASP A 48 -0.59 14.57 10.71
C ASP A 48 -0.03 15.85 10.10
N VAL A 49 -0.53 16.22 8.92
CA VAL A 49 -0.15 17.47 8.23
C VAL A 49 -0.68 18.70 8.97
N ALA A 50 -1.90 18.65 9.53
CA ALA A 50 -2.47 19.78 10.25
C ALA A 50 -1.68 20.11 11.53
N LEU A 51 -1.19 19.09 12.23
CA LEU A 51 -0.33 19.26 13.40
C LEU A 51 1.04 19.86 13.05
N GLU A 52 1.59 19.52 11.89
CA GLU A 52 2.85 20.11 11.41
C GLU A 52 2.67 21.59 11.06
N LYS A 53 1.51 21.97 10.52
CA LYS A 53 1.21 23.32 10.01
C LYS A 53 0.27 24.14 10.88
N GLU A 54 0.23 23.88 12.19
CA GLU A 54 -0.63 24.56 13.16
C GLU A 54 -0.60 26.09 13.01
N THR A 55 0.60 26.67 12.92
CA THR A 55 0.81 28.13 12.83
C THR A 55 0.16 28.71 11.58
N GLY A 56 0.42 28.11 10.42
CA GLY A 56 -0.16 28.56 9.15
C GLY A 56 -1.68 28.40 9.09
N ILE A 57 -2.23 27.33 9.69
CA ILE A 57 -3.68 27.13 9.79
C ILE A 57 -4.30 28.22 10.68
N ASN A 58 -3.70 28.51 11.83
CA ASN A 58 -4.19 29.54 12.75
C ASN A 58 -4.15 30.94 12.12
N GLU A 59 -3.10 31.28 11.35
CA GLU A 59 -3.03 32.54 10.59
C GLU A 59 -4.11 32.64 9.50
N TYR A 60 -4.38 31.53 8.81
CA TYR A 60 -5.45 31.48 7.82
C TYR A 60 -6.84 31.67 8.46
N ILE A 61 -7.09 31.04 9.61
CA ILE A 61 -8.34 31.22 10.38
C ILE A 61 -8.50 32.68 10.78
N LYS A 62 -7.46 33.29 11.35
CA LYS A 62 -7.45 34.72 11.73
C LYS A 62 -7.79 35.63 10.54
N SER A 63 -7.27 35.33 9.36
CA SER A 63 -7.53 36.10 8.14
C SER A 63 -8.93 35.92 7.56
N ASN A 64 -9.71 34.93 8.02
CA ASN A 64 -11.05 34.60 7.53
C ASN A 64 -12.08 34.44 8.66
N LEU A 65 -11.92 35.21 9.75
CA LEU A 65 -12.77 35.15 10.94
C LEU A 65 -14.26 35.34 10.63
N ASP A 66 -14.60 36.17 9.65
CA ASP A 66 -16.00 36.45 9.26
C ASP A 66 -16.76 35.17 8.87
N SER A 67 -16.08 34.19 8.27
CA SER A 67 -16.68 32.92 7.83
C SER A 67 -16.34 31.73 8.73
N LEU A 68 -15.26 31.80 9.52
CA LEU A 68 -14.72 30.69 10.32
C LEU A 68 -14.76 30.92 11.84
N SER A 69 -15.53 31.89 12.33
CA SER A 69 -15.58 32.21 13.78
C SER A 69 -15.95 31.00 14.64
N ASN A 70 -16.89 30.17 14.17
CA ASN A 70 -17.34 28.95 14.85
C ASN A 70 -16.37 27.77 14.74
N ASP A 71 -15.42 27.83 13.80
CA ASP A 71 -14.45 26.77 13.51
C ASP A 71 -13.04 27.10 14.00
N CYS A 72 -12.91 28.10 14.88
CA CYS A 72 -11.63 28.45 15.48
C CYS A 72 -11.06 27.28 16.32
N LEU A 73 -9.75 27.07 16.18
CA LEU A 73 -8.99 26.07 16.92
C LEU A 73 -8.17 26.80 17.97
N SER A 74 -8.41 26.46 19.23
CA SER A 74 -7.73 27.05 20.39
C SER A 74 -6.39 26.35 20.65
N LEU A 75 -5.49 27.00 21.40
CA LEU A 75 -4.25 26.37 21.85
C LEU A 75 -4.49 25.02 22.56
N ARG A 76 -5.60 24.93 23.31
CA ARG A 76 -6.02 23.69 23.99
C ARG A 76 -6.36 22.55 23.01
N ASP A 77 -6.93 22.89 21.86
CA ASP A 77 -7.25 21.91 20.82
C ASP A 77 -5.96 21.32 20.21
N TRP A 78 -4.90 22.12 20.12
CA TRP A 78 -3.59 21.70 19.61
C TRP A 78 -2.74 20.95 20.64
N THR A 79 -2.81 21.33 21.92
CA THR A 79 -2.09 20.67 23.02
C THR A 79 -2.63 19.30 23.39
N SER A 80 -3.79 18.90 22.85
CA SER A 80 -4.35 17.55 22.99
C SER A 80 -3.35 16.44 22.59
N ARG A 81 -2.28 16.81 21.85
CA ARG A 81 -1.21 15.90 21.42
C ARG A 81 -0.47 15.17 22.55
N SER A 82 -0.23 15.86 23.66
CA SER A 82 0.48 15.26 24.81
C SER A 82 -0.45 14.41 25.67
N GLU A 83 -1.72 14.78 25.74
CA GLU A 83 -2.73 14.14 26.59
C GLU A 83 -3.10 12.74 26.07
N TYR A 84 -3.25 12.56 24.75
CA TYR A 84 -3.63 11.25 24.21
C TYR A 84 -2.51 10.20 24.33
N LYS A 85 -1.23 10.61 24.20
CA LYS A 85 -0.10 9.68 24.37
C LYS A 85 -0.03 9.12 25.79
N GLN A 86 -0.52 9.89 26.76
CA GLN A 86 -0.52 9.52 28.17
C GLN A 86 -1.81 8.79 28.59
N ASN A 87 -2.81 8.70 27.70
CA ASN A 87 -4.07 8.03 28.00
C ASN A 87 -3.91 6.50 27.94
N LYS A 88 -3.84 5.87 29.11
CA LYS A 88 -3.70 4.43 29.28
C LYS A 88 -4.88 3.63 28.71
N ASP A 89 -6.11 4.14 28.78
CA ASP A 89 -7.30 3.46 28.24
C ASP A 89 -7.27 3.43 26.70
N LEU A 90 -6.89 4.54 26.07
CA LEU A 90 -6.73 4.59 24.62
C LEU A 90 -5.60 3.66 24.15
N ALA A 91 -4.46 3.66 24.84
CA ALA A 91 -3.35 2.76 24.53
C ALA A 91 -3.77 1.28 24.61
N ALA A 92 -4.52 0.90 25.66
CA ALA A 92 -5.05 -0.46 25.79
C ALA A 92 -6.01 -0.83 24.64
N ARG A 93 -6.88 0.09 24.20
CA ARG A 93 -7.78 -0.14 23.05
C ARG A 93 -7.02 -0.30 21.73
N ILE A 94 -5.97 0.50 21.51
CA ILE A 94 -5.11 0.39 20.33
C ILE A 94 -4.40 -0.97 20.34
N GLN A 95 -3.93 -1.41 21.50
CA GLN A 95 -3.29 -2.72 21.65
C GLN A 95 -4.24 -3.87 21.30
N VAL A 96 -5.48 -3.84 21.80
CA VAL A 96 -6.50 -4.85 21.44
C VAL A 96 -6.82 -4.81 19.94
N CYS A 97 -6.87 -3.62 19.33
CA CYS A 97 -7.05 -3.48 17.89
C CYS A 97 -5.90 -4.14 17.12
N TRP A 98 -4.66 -3.94 17.57
CA TRP A 98 -3.47 -4.55 16.99
C TRP A 98 -3.45 -6.08 17.13
N GLU A 99 -3.82 -6.60 18.30
CA GLU A 99 -3.99 -8.04 18.52
C GLU A 99 -5.02 -8.63 17.56
N LYS A 100 -6.15 -7.94 17.38
CA LYS A 100 -7.20 -8.37 16.47
C LYS A 100 -6.75 -8.32 15.01
N TYR A 101 -6.02 -7.27 14.63
CA TYR A 101 -5.40 -7.17 13.32
C TYR A 101 -4.49 -8.37 13.08
N THR A 102 -3.59 -8.66 14.03
CA THR A 102 -2.68 -9.80 13.97
C THR A 102 -3.46 -11.11 13.81
N GLU A 103 -4.55 -11.33 14.56
CA GLU A 103 -5.42 -12.51 14.42
C GLU A 103 -6.02 -12.64 13.01
N TYR A 104 -6.53 -11.55 12.43
CA TYR A 104 -7.13 -11.59 11.09
C TYR A 104 -6.10 -11.84 9.99
N TYR A 105 -4.92 -11.20 10.07
CA TYR A 105 -3.87 -11.38 9.07
C TYR A 105 -3.23 -12.77 9.15
N ASN A 106 -3.03 -13.31 10.36
CA ASN A 106 -2.58 -14.69 10.54
C ASN A 106 -3.55 -15.68 9.88
N ARG A 107 -4.87 -15.44 9.99
CA ARG A 107 -5.88 -16.27 9.29
C ARG A 107 -5.83 -16.18 7.77
N THR A 108 -5.38 -15.05 7.22
CA THR A 108 -5.16 -14.93 5.78
C THR A 108 -3.88 -15.61 5.33
N GLU A 109 -2.87 -15.67 6.19
CA GLU A 109 -1.60 -16.37 5.97
C GLU A 109 -1.75 -17.89 6.09
N ASP A 110 -2.75 -18.40 6.82
CA ASP A 110 -3.10 -19.83 6.87
C ASP A 110 -3.41 -20.42 5.49
N SER A 111 -3.75 -19.58 4.50
CA SER A 111 -4.05 -20.03 3.15
C SER A 111 -2.93 -19.68 2.17
N PRO A 112 -2.40 -20.65 1.40
CA PRO A 112 -1.41 -20.37 0.35
C PRO A 112 -1.96 -19.51 -0.80
N LEU A 113 -3.28 -19.28 -0.84
CA LEU A 113 -3.95 -18.56 -1.93
C LEU A 113 -3.52 -17.10 -2.04
N TYR A 114 -3.27 -16.42 -0.92
CA TYR A 114 -2.85 -15.02 -0.94
C TYR A 114 -1.44 -14.86 -1.54
N ALA A 115 -0.50 -15.70 -1.10
CA ALA A 115 0.85 -15.75 -1.66
C ALA A 115 0.84 -16.18 -3.14
N ALA A 116 0.02 -17.17 -3.51
CA ALA A 116 -0.14 -17.61 -4.90
C ALA A 116 -0.66 -16.47 -5.79
N ALA A 117 -1.66 -15.71 -5.34
CA ALA A 117 -2.21 -14.59 -6.09
C ALA A 117 -1.17 -13.49 -6.36
N LEU A 118 -0.30 -13.20 -5.37
CA LEU A 118 0.80 -12.25 -5.55
C LEU A 118 1.84 -12.75 -6.57
N ILE A 119 2.16 -14.04 -6.54
CA ILE A 119 3.12 -14.67 -7.47
C ILE A 119 2.58 -14.68 -8.90
N LEU A 120 1.28 -14.95 -9.08
CA LEU A 120 0.61 -14.97 -10.37
C LEU A 120 0.43 -13.56 -10.98
N ASN A 121 0.49 -12.50 -10.17
CA ASN A 121 0.39 -11.14 -10.67
C ASN A 121 1.69 -10.72 -11.38
N PRO A 122 1.66 -10.41 -12.69
CA PRO A 122 2.86 -10.12 -13.46
C PRO A 122 3.63 -8.87 -13.00
N SER A 123 2.96 -7.92 -12.34
CA SER A 123 3.60 -6.68 -11.86
C SER A 123 4.23 -6.82 -10.47
N ARG A 124 3.90 -7.87 -9.70
CA ARG A 124 4.35 -8.06 -8.32
C ARG A 124 5.27 -9.28 -8.18
N ARG A 125 4.78 -10.45 -8.59
CA ARG A 125 5.50 -11.74 -8.61
C ARG A 125 6.26 -12.03 -7.30
N LEU A 126 7.29 -12.87 -7.38
CA LEU A 126 8.21 -13.17 -6.27
C LEU A 126 9.03 -11.94 -5.81
N ALA A 127 9.27 -10.98 -6.69
CA ALA A 127 10.04 -9.77 -6.36
C ALA A 127 9.35 -8.93 -5.27
N TYR A 128 8.02 -8.85 -5.31
CA TYR A 128 7.23 -8.15 -4.30
C TYR A 128 7.37 -8.79 -2.92
N ILE A 129 7.27 -10.11 -2.84
CA ILE A 129 7.41 -10.87 -1.58
C ILE A 129 8.82 -10.65 -1.01
N LYS A 130 9.86 -10.81 -1.84
CA LYS A 130 11.25 -10.62 -1.39
C LYS A 130 11.56 -9.18 -0.91
N LYS A 131 10.90 -8.17 -1.49
CA LYS A 131 11.13 -6.76 -1.18
C LYS A 131 10.37 -6.27 0.05
N TRP A 132 9.14 -6.73 0.25
CA TRP A 132 8.22 -6.16 1.24
C TRP A 132 7.88 -7.08 2.41
N TRP A 133 8.18 -8.38 2.33
CA TRP A 133 7.93 -9.32 3.41
C TRP A 133 9.19 -9.58 4.22
N GLU A 134 9.01 -9.88 5.51
CA GLU A 134 10.12 -10.28 6.39
C GLU A 134 10.72 -11.62 5.94
N THR A 135 12.04 -11.77 6.06
CA THR A 135 12.78 -12.94 5.59
C THR A 135 12.29 -14.25 6.19
N GLU A 136 11.76 -14.21 7.42
CA GLU A 136 11.22 -15.39 8.11
C GLU A 136 9.90 -15.89 7.50
N TRP A 137 9.14 -15.02 6.85
CA TRP A 137 7.83 -15.34 6.27
C TRP A 137 7.90 -15.70 4.79
N GLN A 138 9.00 -15.34 4.12
CA GLN A 138 9.18 -15.60 2.69
C GLN A 138 9.27 -17.09 2.37
N THR A 139 10.10 -17.85 3.10
CA THR A 139 10.30 -19.29 2.86
C THR A 139 9.04 -20.12 3.05
N PRO A 140 8.31 -20.06 4.19
CA PRO A 140 7.11 -20.88 4.36
C PRO A 140 6.01 -20.54 3.35
N ALA A 141 5.87 -19.26 2.97
CA ALA A 141 4.88 -18.84 1.99
C ALA A 141 5.19 -19.36 0.58
N ILE A 142 6.45 -19.29 0.15
CA ILE A 142 6.85 -19.81 -1.17
C ILE A 142 6.68 -21.33 -1.21
N ASP A 143 7.06 -22.03 -0.15
CA ASP A 143 6.94 -23.48 -0.06
C ASP A 143 5.46 -23.92 -0.05
N ALA A 144 4.58 -23.20 0.65
CA ALA A 144 3.15 -23.45 0.64
C ALA A 144 2.54 -23.29 -0.77
N VAL A 145 2.99 -22.29 -1.54
CA VAL A 145 2.56 -22.11 -2.94
C VAL A 145 3.12 -23.20 -3.86
N LYS A 146 4.36 -23.64 -3.64
CA LYS A 146 4.95 -24.77 -4.39
C LYS A 146 4.15 -26.05 -4.15
N ASN A 147 3.79 -26.34 -2.91
CA ASN A 147 2.95 -27.49 -2.57
C ASN A 147 1.56 -27.39 -3.24
N LEU A 148 0.94 -26.21 -3.20
CA LEU A 148 -0.34 -25.96 -3.89
C LEU A 148 -0.25 -26.22 -5.40
N TRP A 149 0.85 -25.79 -6.03
CA TRP A 149 1.11 -26.02 -7.45
C TRP A 149 1.32 -27.51 -7.78
N GLN A 150 2.06 -28.24 -6.94
CA GLN A 150 2.27 -29.69 -7.12
C GLN A 150 0.96 -30.47 -7.00
N ASP A 151 0.11 -30.12 -6.03
CA ASP A 151 -1.23 -30.70 -5.88
C ASP A 151 -2.11 -30.45 -7.10
N TYR A 152 -2.09 -29.24 -7.64
CA TYR A 152 -2.81 -28.89 -8.86
C TYR A 152 -2.33 -29.71 -10.06
N ARG A 153 -1.01 -29.79 -10.25
CA ARG A 153 -0.39 -30.54 -11.36
C ARG A 153 -0.66 -32.04 -11.29
N THR A 154 -0.74 -32.59 -10.08
CA THR A 154 -1.09 -34.01 -9.88
C THR A 154 -2.54 -34.29 -10.25
N LYS A 155 -3.46 -33.36 -9.96
CA LYS A 155 -4.89 -33.47 -10.31
C LYS A 155 -5.16 -33.21 -11.80
N HIS A 156 -4.33 -32.39 -12.44
CA HIS A 156 -4.40 -32.05 -13.86
C HIS A 156 -3.08 -32.36 -14.55
N PRO A 157 -2.77 -33.65 -14.81
CA PRO A 157 -1.59 -34.01 -15.56
C PRO A 157 -1.65 -33.35 -16.94
N VAL A 158 -0.64 -32.55 -17.27
CA VAL A 158 -0.46 -32.05 -18.63
C VAL A 158 -0.26 -33.29 -19.51
N PRO A 159 -0.98 -33.43 -20.64
CA PRO A 159 -0.67 -34.47 -21.61
C PRO A 159 0.83 -34.39 -21.93
N ASP A 160 1.54 -35.52 -21.90
CA ASP A 160 2.95 -35.54 -22.29
C ASP A 160 3.12 -34.73 -23.59
N PRO A 161 4.15 -33.86 -23.70
CA PRO A 161 4.39 -33.18 -24.94
C PRO A 161 4.51 -34.27 -26.01
N THR A 162 3.51 -34.36 -26.87
CA THR A 162 3.55 -35.23 -28.04
C THR A 162 4.92 -35.01 -28.65
N PRO A 163 5.78 -36.05 -28.74
CA PRO A 163 7.08 -35.86 -29.34
C PRO A 163 6.82 -35.23 -30.70
N LEU A 164 7.34 -34.03 -30.92
CA LEU A 164 7.31 -33.44 -32.23
C LEU A 164 8.10 -34.41 -33.09
N TYR A 165 7.38 -35.22 -33.88
CA TYR A 165 7.97 -36.08 -34.89
C TYR A 165 8.52 -35.15 -35.97
N ASN A 166 9.71 -34.62 -35.70
CA ASN A 166 10.59 -34.10 -36.73
C ASN A 166 11.29 -35.34 -37.26
N GLY A 167 10.98 -35.68 -38.51
CA GLY A 167 11.57 -36.82 -39.20
C GLY A 167 13.07 -36.90 -38.97
N ASP A 168 13.50 -38.09 -38.57
CA ASP A 168 14.85 -38.64 -38.67
C ASP A 168 16.01 -37.68 -38.38
N GLU A 169 16.27 -37.39 -37.10
CA GLU A 169 17.63 -37.30 -36.53
C GLU A 169 17.57 -37.07 -35.00
N ILE A 170 18.18 -37.97 -34.23
CA ILE A 170 18.43 -37.79 -32.80
C ILE A 170 19.65 -36.87 -32.67
N ILE A 171 19.43 -35.61 -32.32
CA ILE A 171 20.53 -34.72 -31.88
C ILE A 171 20.70 -34.95 -30.38
N GLU A 172 21.67 -35.78 -29.99
CA GLU A 172 22.21 -35.77 -28.63
C GLU A 172 22.99 -34.46 -28.44
N SER A 173 22.32 -33.40 -27.99
CA SER A 173 23.00 -32.18 -27.55
C SER A 173 23.48 -32.37 -26.11
N GLU A 174 24.78 -32.55 -25.91
CA GLU A 174 25.45 -32.75 -24.61
C GLU A 174 25.38 -31.53 -23.65
N ASP A 175 24.75 -30.42 -24.02
CA ASP A 175 24.68 -29.20 -23.19
C ASP A 175 23.34 -28.97 -22.46
N ALA A 176 22.52 -30.03 -22.30
CA ALA A 176 21.25 -29.96 -21.57
C ALA A 176 21.38 -29.92 -20.03
N THR A 177 22.60 -29.81 -19.47
CA THR A 177 22.83 -29.93 -18.02
C THR A 177 22.60 -28.62 -17.24
N SER A 178 22.45 -27.47 -17.91
CA SER A 178 22.33 -26.16 -17.24
C SER A 178 20.90 -25.61 -17.15
N VAL A 179 20.06 -25.87 -18.16
CA VAL A 179 18.69 -25.30 -18.24
C VAL A 179 17.62 -26.23 -17.63
N THR A 180 17.92 -27.52 -17.52
CA THR A 180 16.98 -28.52 -16.98
C THR A 180 16.91 -28.56 -15.45
N LYS A 181 17.84 -27.90 -14.75
CA LYS A 181 17.97 -27.95 -13.28
C LYS A 181 17.14 -26.92 -12.51
N LEU A 182 16.18 -26.29 -13.17
CA LEU A 182 15.19 -25.45 -12.54
C LEU A 182 13.81 -26.08 -12.64
N ASP A 183 13.16 -26.18 -11.47
CA ASP A 183 11.79 -26.68 -11.35
C ASP A 183 10.85 -25.82 -12.21
N ALA A 184 9.72 -26.38 -12.66
CA ALA A 184 8.74 -25.66 -13.50
C ALA A 184 8.27 -24.35 -12.84
N PHE A 185 8.28 -24.32 -11.51
CA PHE A 185 8.02 -23.14 -10.69
C PHE A 185 9.10 -22.05 -10.85
N ASP A 186 10.38 -22.43 -10.93
CA ASP A 186 11.50 -21.52 -11.12
C ASP A 186 11.60 -21.03 -12.58
N ARG A 187 11.10 -21.82 -13.54
CA ARG A 187 10.98 -21.41 -14.95
C ARG A 187 9.95 -20.31 -15.15
N ILE A 188 8.78 -20.43 -14.51
CA ILE A 188 7.78 -19.34 -14.45
C ILE A 188 8.42 -18.09 -13.84
N GLY A 189 9.25 -18.24 -12.81
CA GLY A 189 10.03 -17.13 -12.26
C GLY A 189 10.94 -16.43 -13.27
N ARG A 190 11.68 -17.19 -14.10
CA ARG A 190 12.65 -16.67 -15.08
C ARG A 190 12.02 -16.11 -16.36
N ASP A 191 11.05 -16.79 -16.97
CA ASP A 191 10.40 -16.35 -18.21
C ASP A 191 9.78 -14.96 -18.07
N PHE A 192 9.48 -14.60 -16.82
CA PHE A 192 8.91 -13.32 -16.44
C PHE A 192 9.94 -12.23 -16.12
N GLU A 193 11.17 -12.55 -15.70
CA GLU A 193 12.26 -11.57 -15.55
C GLU A 193 12.68 -10.95 -16.89
N MET A 194 12.65 -11.74 -17.97
CA MET A 194 13.01 -11.28 -19.31
C MET A 194 12.02 -10.24 -19.88
N ALA A 195 10.76 -10.27 -19.43
CA ALA A 195 9.73 -9.30 -19.82
C ALA A 195 9.84 -7.92 -19.14
N LEU A 196 10.69 -7.77 -18.10
CA LEU A 196 10.88 -6.53 -17.36
C LEU A 196 12.06 -5.67 -17.88
N CYS A 197 12.83 -6.17 -18.86
CA CYS A 197 13.89 -5.39 -19.52
C CYS A 197 13.33 -4.44 -20.61
N GLY A 198 12.06 -4.60 -20.99
CA GLY A 198 11.31 -3.62 -21.77
C GLY A 198 10.64 -2.62 -20.85
N ALA A 199 11.19 -1.42 -20.77
CA ALA A 199 10.58 -0.28 -20.07
C ALA A 199 9.09 -0.16 -20.44
N TYR A 200 8.20 -0.16 -19.45
CA TYR A 200 6.81 0.25 -19.66
C TYR A 200 6.71 1.78 -19.49
N PRO A 201 6.46 2.55 -20.57
CA PRO A 201 6.09 3.94 -20.46
C PRO A 201 4.59 4.01 -20.14
N GLY A 202 4.23 4.79 -19.12
CA GLY A 202 2.81 5.09 -18.82
C GLY A 202 2.30 4.55 -17.49
N GLN A 203 3.09 4.66 -16.42
CA GLN A 203 2.50 4.70 -15.08
C GLN A 203 1.84 6.08 -14.94
N GLU A 204 0.53 6.17 -15.16
CA GLU A 204 -0.26 7.33 -14.74
C GLU A 204 0.00 7.52 -13.25
N VAL A 205 0.71 8.60 -12.93
CA VAL A 205 0.97 9.00 -11.55
C VAL A 205 -0.36 9.48 -10.99
N ASP A 206 -0.93 8.73 -10.04
CA ASP A 206 -2.11 9.18 -9.29
C ASP A 206 -1.74 10.49 -8.59
N GLU A 207 -2.61 11.51 -8.65
CA GLU A 207 -2.45 12.82 -7.99
C GLU A 207 -2.05 12.67 -6.49
N PHE A 208 -2.41 11.54 -5.87
CA PHE A 208 -2.01 11.20 -4.51
C PHE A 208 -0.54 10.74 -4.36
N ASP A 209 0.03 10.04 -5.35
CA ASP A 209 1.45 9.64 -5.36
C ASP A 209 2.37 10.86 -5.55
N GLU A 210 1.90 11.88 -6.28
CA GLU A 210 2.55 13.21 -6.31
C GLU A 210 2.50 13.90 -4.94
N TYR A 211 1.41 13.75 -4.19
CA TYR A 211 1.23 14.40 -2.88
C TYR A 211 2.06 13.76 -1.76
N ALA A 212 2.28 12.43 -1.81
CA ALA A 212 3.10 11.70 -0.84
C ALA A 212 4.61 11.90 -1.07
N SER A 213 5.00 12.36 -2.26
CA SER A 213 6.39 12.53 -2.68
C SER A 213 6.94 13.96 -2.43
N GLY A 214 6.16 14.84 -1.78
CA GLY A 214 6.48 16.26 -1.58
C GLY A 214 6.29 16.80 -0.15
#